data_AF-A0A533ULH7-F1
#
_entry.id   AF-A0A533ULH7-F1
#
_cell.length_a   1.000
_cell.length_b   1.000
_cell.length_c   1.000
_cell.angle_alpha   90.00
_cell.angle_beta   90.00
_cell.angle_gamma   90.00
#
_symmetry.space_group_name_H-M   'P 1'
#
loop_
_entity.id
_entity.type
_entity.pdbx_description
1 polymer ?
#
loop_
_entity_poly.entity_id
_entity_poly.type
_entity_poly.pdbx_seq_one_letter_code
_entity_poly.pdbx_strand_id
1 'polypeptide(L)'
;MLKDHSTDVNSKSSIVANIQKNGNSIEGSSKYVDSNLNTLTKFKKTLLEEQKAGEEKVESLNQSIESTKKEIDKQRMDLEDLRTRLKKVNEIKESEYTKFIELKNNLMEIRNKMKNLDEKANDSSGHKLRKERFDMINLARNLDQIEKDIQTKKLTKDEERKLVARSREMATRLHSLKRIHKKEDDYRTISIQYDKFKSKINSIFQQKSELGDKIGKLKGSLDKLLNLRESLYEERRKARSELREAEAKLEMVNTQLNAIEYRRARQASFRKRSGNVGDKRDFKYESSQERVKRIKENLELLNTAKEAALKKMSSGRKLTFEEMKLIYGDELLHE
;
A
#
# COMPACT_ATOMS: atom_id res chain seq x y z
N MET A 1 16.96 -10.26 59.31
CA MET A 1 17.76 -9.15 59.89
C MET A 1 17.54 -7.96 58.99
N LEU A 2 17.09 -6.77 59.35
CA LEU A 2 16.67 -6.03 60.57
C LEU A 2 15.78 -4.91 59.95
N LYS A 3 14.52 -4.62 60.36
CA LYS A 3 14.10 -3.89 61.59
C LYS A 3 14.92 -2.60 61.80
N ASP A 4 14.42 -1.39 62.04
CA ASP A 4 13.12 -0.91 62.52
C ASP A 4 12.98 0.62 62.29
N HIS A 5 11.72 1.06 62.13
CA HIS A 5 10.99 2.21 62.70
C HIS A 5 11.60 3.60 62.98
N SER A 6 10.85 4.64 62.57
CA SER A 6 10.30 5.75 63.41
C SER A 6 9.38 6.61 62.51
N THR A 7 8.03 6.64 62.60
CA THR A 7 7.07 7.26 63.54
C THR A 7 7.22 8.76 63.82
N ASP A 8 6.31 9.56 63.24
CA ASP A 8 5.43 10.55 63.93
C ASP A 8 4.46 11.14 62.86
N VAL A 9 3.15 10.88 62.88
CA VAL A 9 2.06 11.38 63.75
C VAL A 9 1.68 12.84 63.47
N ASN A 10 0.35 13.03 63.32
CA ASN A 10 -0.44 14.26 63.18
C ASN A 10 -0.50 14.91 61.79
N SER A 11 -1.66 15.15 61.17
CA SER A 11 -2.98 15.43 61.73
C SER A 11 -4.11 14.93 60.83
N LYS A 12 -5.08 14.26 61.46
CA LYS A 12 -6.42 14.03 60.93
C LYS A 12 -7.07 15.39 60.61
N SER A 13 -7.48 15.61 59.36
CA SER A 13 -8.59 16.52 59.05
C SER A 13 -9.62 15.75 58.25
N SER A 14 -10.34 14.91 59.00
CA SER A 14 -11.68 14.46 58.63
C SER A 14 -12.58 15.71 58.64
N ILE A 15 -12.85 16.27 57.46
CA ILE A 15 -13.88 17.30 57.31
C ILE A 15 -15.24 16.60 57.41
N VAL A 16 -15.63 16.28 58.63
CA VAL A 16 -17.04 16.16 59.01
C VAL A 16 -17.55 17.58 59.07
N ALA A 17 -18.25 17.99 58.01
CA ALA A 17 -18.97 19.25 58.01
C ALA A 17 -20.12 19.13 59.03
N ASN A 18 -19.91 19.67 60.22
CA ASN A 18 -20.98 19.98 61.16
C ASN A 18 -21.98 20.90 60.46
N ILE A 19 -23.15 20.36 60.11
CA ILE A 19 -24.30 21.13 59.65
C ILE A 19 -24.88 21.81 60.89
N GLN A 20 -24.34 22.99 61.23
CA GLN A 20 -25.06 23.93 62.07
C GLN A 20 -26.29 24.39 61.30
N LYS A 21 -27.44 24.01 61.84
CA LYS A 21 -28.78 24.32 61.36
C LYS A 21 -29.10 25.79 61.69
N ASN A 22 -28.44 26.73 61.01
CA ASN A 22 -28.83 28.14 61.02
C ASN A 22 -29.85 28.39 59.90
N GLY A 23 -31.08 28.67 60.29
CA GLY A 23 -32.16 29.09 59.41
C GLY A 23 -31.90 30.49 58.87
N ASN A 24 -31.21 30.57 57.71
CA ASN A 24 -31.36 31.58 56.65
C ASN A 24 -30.21 31.41 55.63
N SER A 25 -30.25 30.35 54.80
CA SER A 25 -29.25 30.16 53.72
C SER A 25 -29.83 29.46 52.48
N ILE A 26 -31.07 29.82 52.13
CA ILE A 26 -31.66 29.41 50.85
C ILE A 26 -30.96 30.14 49.68
N GLU A 27 -30.49 31.38 49.89
CA GLU A 27 -29.78 32.15 48.86
C GLU A 27 -28.34 31.67 48.62
N GLY A 28 -27.61 31.28 49.67
CA GLY A 28 -26.26 30.72 49.55
C GLY A 28 -26.26 29.41 48.77
N SER A 29 -27.17 28.48 49.09
CA SER A 29 -27.30 27.19 48.41
C SER A 29 -27.69 27.33 46.94
N SER A 30 -28.53 28.32 46.58
CA SER A 30 -28.89 28.60 45.17
C SER A 30 -27.69 29.10 44.36
N LYS A 31 -26.88 30.02 44.91
CA LYS A 31 -25.70 30.58 44.22
C LYS A 31 -24.64 29.52 43.91
N TYR A 32 -24.42 28.56 44.82
CA TYR A 32 -23.48 27.45 44.59
C TYR A 32 -23.99 26.46 43.51
N VAL A 33 -25.29 26.17 43.48
CA VAL A 33 -25.90 25.30 42.46
C VAL A 33 -25.85 25.97 41.08
N ASP A 34 -26.12 27.26 40.99
CA ASP A 34 -26.05 28.03 39.74
C ASP A 34 -24.61 28.19 39.23
N SER A 35 -23.63 28.36 40.12
CA SER A 35 -22.20 28.39 39.75
C SER A 35 -21.70 27.04 39.22
N ASN A 36 -22.08 25.93 39.85
CA ASN A 36 -21.69 24.60 39.41
C ASN A 36 -22.35 24.23 38.08
N LEU A 37 -23.62 24.61 37.88
CA LEU A 37 -24.34 24.44 36.63
C LEU A 37 -23.62 25.15 35.48
N ASN A 38 -23.24 26.42 35.66
CA ASN A 38 -22.51 27.18 34.66
C ASN A 38 -21.15 26.54 34.29
N THR A 39 -20.42 26.01 35.28
CA THR A 39 -19.16 25.31 35.03
C THR A 39 -19.37 24.02 34.23
N LEU A 40 -20.37 23.21 34.59
CA LEU A 40 -20.71 21.98 33.85
C LEU A 40 -21.18 22.29 32.42
N THR A 41 -21.97 23.35 32.22
CA THR A 41 -22.42 23.75 30.88
C THR A 41 -21.24 24.19 30.00
N LYS A 42 -20.29 24.97 30.55
CA LYS A 42 -19.06 25.33 29.84
C LYS A 42 -18.22 24.10 29.51
N PHE A 43 -18.04 23.20 30.46
CA PHE A 43 -17.29 21.96 30.27
C PHE A 43 -17.94 21.05 29.21
N LYS A 44 -19.27 20.92 29.21
CA LYS A 44 -20.02 20.23 28.15
C LYS A 44 -19.74 20.82 26.78
N LYS A 45 -19.72 22.16 26.65
CA LYS A 45 -19.41 22.81 25.37
C LYS A 45 -18.00 22.47 24.88
N THR A 46 -17.02 22.51 25.77
CA THR A 46 -15.64 22.11 25.45
C THR A 46 -15.56 20.64 25.03
N LEU A 47 -16.26 19.74 25.72
CA LEU A 47 -16.29 18.31 25.35
C LEU A 47 -16.99 18.07 24.01
N LEU A 48 -18.02 18.84 23.65
CA LEU A 48 -18.64 18.78 22.31
C LEU A 48 -17.66 19.21 21.22
N GLU A 49 -16.88 20.26 21.47
CA GLU A 49 -15.84 20.72 20.54
C GLU A 49 -14.72 19.67 20.41
N GLU A 50 -14.31 19.04 21.51
CA GLU A 50 -13.31 17.95 21.53
C GLU A 50 -13.82 16.70 20.80
N GLN A 51 -15.09 16.31 21.01
CA GLN A 51 -15.73 15.21 20.29
C GLN A 51 -15.73 15.48 18.78
N LYS A 52 -16.18 16.68 18.36
CA LYS A 52 -16.22 17.06 16.96
C LYS A 52 -14.82 17.06 16.32
N ALA A 53 -13.83 17.63 17.01
CA ALA A 53 -12.44 17.62 16.54
C ALA A 53 -11.88 16.19 16.44
N GLY A 54 -12.24 15.31 17.38
CA GLY A 54 -11.89 13.89 17.36
C GLY A 54 -12.52 13.15 16.18
N GLU A 55 -13.79 13.40 15.87
CA GLU A 55 -14.49 12.85 14.71
C GLU A 55 -13.82 13.30 13.39
N GLU A 56 -13.57 14.59 13.23
CA GLU A 56 -12.86 15.16 12.07
C GLU A 56 -11.46 14.56 11.91
N LYS A 57 -10.71 14.40 13.01
CA LYS A 57 -9.40 13.73 13.02
C LYS A 57 -9.50 12.27 12.57
N VAL A 58 -10.46 11.51 13.08
CA VAL A 58 -10.67 10.11 12.68
C VAL A 58 -11.06 10.00 11.20
N GLU A 59 -11.89 10.92 10.69
CA GLU A 59 -12.26 10.96 9.28
C GLU A 59 -11.06 11.27 8.37
N SER A 60 -10.27 12.29 8.70
CA SER A 60 -9.05 12.63 7.95
C SER A 60 -8.03 11.49 7.92
N LEU A 61 -7.88 10.75 9.03
CA LEU A 61 -7.04 9.56 9.10
C LEU A 61 -7.59 8.43 8.22
N ASN A 62 -8.91 8.22 8.16
CA ASN A 62 -9.50 7.24 7.25
C ASN A 62 -9.24 7.58 5.78
N GLN A 63 -9.38 8.86 5.40
CA GLN A 63 -9.07 9.32 4.04
C GLN A 63 -7.59 9.11 3.70
N SER A 64 -6.69 9.42 4.64
CA SER A 64 -5.24 9.23 4.47
C SER A 64 -4.86 7.76 4.34
N ILE A 65 -5.47 6.87 5.14
CA ILE A 65 -5.28 5.42 5.05
C ILE A 65 -5.73 4.91 3.67
N GLU A 66 -6.89 5.36 3.19
CA GLU A 66 -7.43 4.92 1.91
C GLU A 66 -6.59 5.41 0.73
N SER A 67 -6.13 6.66 0.75
CA SER A 67 -5.17 7.19 -0.22
C SER A 67 -3.87 6.37 -0.22
N THR A 68 -3.32 6.08 0.97
CA THR A 68 -2.09 5.29 1.12
C THR A 68 -2.26 3.87 0.58
N LYS A 69 -3.40 3.22 0.81
CA LYS A 69 -3.70 1.89 0.23
C LYS A 69 -3.71 1.92 -1.28
N LYS A 70 -4.40 2.90 -1.89
CA LYS A 70 -4.45 3.04 -3.35
C LYS A 70 -3.06 3.23 -3.95
N GLU A 71 -2.21 4.01 -3.30
CA GLU A 71 -0.83 4.21 -3.74
C GLU A 71 0.01 2.93 -3.57
N ILE A 72 -0.16 2.18 -2.47
CA ILE A 72 0.47 0.86 -2.27
C ILE A 72 0.09 -0.10 -3.40
N ASP A 73 -1.20 -0.18 -3.74
CA ASP A 73 -1.70 -1.10 -4.77
C ASP A 73 -1.17 -0.71 -6.15
N LYS A 74 -1.16 0.59 -6.47
CA LYS A 74 -0.54 1.12 -7.69
C LYS A 74 0.94 0.77 -7.78
N GLN A 75 1.71 1.01 -6.71
CA GLN A 75 3.13 0.66 -6.68
C GLN A 75 3.35 -0.86 -6.79
N ARG A 76 2.48 -1.69 -6.23
CA ARG A 76 2.55 -3.15 -6.43
C ARG A 76 2.31 -3.55 -7.88
N MET A 77 1.37 -2.91 -8.57
CA MET A 77 1.14 -3.13 -10.01
C MET A 77 2.37 -2.71 -10.82
N ASP A 78 2.89 -1.50 -10.58
CA ASP A 78 4.10 -1.00 -11.27
C ASP A 78 5.32 -1.91 -11.00
N LEU A 79 5.44 -2.45 -9.78
CA LEU A 79 6.49 -3.40 -9.42
C LEU A 79 6.41 -4.68 -10.24
N GLU A 80 5.20 -5.23 -10.40
CA GLU A 80 4.96 -6.45 -11.16
C GLU A 80 5.20 -6.22 -12.66
N ASP A 81 4.76 -5.09 -13.20
CA ASP A 81 5.05 -4.68 -14.57
C ASP A 81 6.56 -4.56 -14.83
N LEU A 82 7.33 -3.98 -13.90
CA LEU A 82 8.78 -3.92 -14.02
C LEU A 82 9.43 -5.30 -13.91
N ARG A 83 8.92 -6.20 -13.05
CA ARG A 83 9.41 -7.59 -12.92
C ARG A 83 9.16 -8.40 -14.19
N THR A 84 7.98 -8.28 -14.79
CA THR A 84 7.67 -8.96 -16.05
C THR A 84 8.55 -8.44 -17.19
N ARG A 85 8.79 -7.12 -17.26
CA ARG A 85 9.76 -6.53 -18.21
C ARG A 85 11.18 -7.04 -17.97
N LEU A 86 11.63 -7.11 -16.72
CA LEU A 86 12.95 -7.64 -16.37
C LEU A 86 13.09 -9.12 -16.76
N LYS A 87 12.04 -9.91 -16.58
CA LYS A 87 11.99 -11.31 -17.04
C LYS A 87 12.19 -11.41 -18.55
N LYS A 88 11.43 -10.63 -19.34
CA LYS A 88 11.59 -10.55 -20.80
C LYS A 88 13.02 -10.15 -21.21
N VAL A 89 13.61 -9.16 -20.54
CA VAL A 89 15.00 -8.75 -20.80
C VAL A 89 15.99 -9.87 -20.47
N ASN A 90 15.77 -10.65 -19.40
CA ASN A 90 16.62 -11.80 -19.09
C ASN A 90 16.49 -12.93 -20.14
N GLU A 91 15.29 -13.21 -20.64
CA GLU A 91 15.07 -14.18 -21.72
C GLU A 91 15.77 -13.75 -23.02
N ILE A 92 15.67 -12.45 -23.38
CA ILE A 92 16.40 -11.86 -24.50
C ILE A 92 17.92 -11.96 -24.25
N LYS A 93 18.38 -11.65 -23.04
CA LYS A 93 19.81 -11.76 -22.68
C LYS A 93 20.30 -13.18 -22.88
N GLU A 94 19.58 -14.19 -22.40
CA GLU A 94 19.99 -15.60 -22.53
C GLU A 94 20.04 -16.05 -23.99
N SER A 95 19.01 -15.76 -24.77
CA SER A 95 18.97 -16.12 -26.19
C SER A 95 20.02 -15.39 -27.04
N GLU A 96 20.30 -14.11 -26.76
CA GLU A 96 21.28 -13.32 -27.49
C GLU A 96 22.72 -13.58 -27.03
N TYR A 97 22.92 -13.87 -25.73
CA TYR A 97 24.25 -14.12 -25.19
C TYR A 97 24.85 -15.42 -25.73
N THR A 98 24.03 -16.47 -25.92
CA THR A 98 24.46 -17.71 -26.58
C THR A 98 24.99 -17.43 -28.00
N LYS A 99 24.22 -16.68 -28.81
CA LYS A 99 24.64 -16.26 -30.16
C LYS A 99 25.92 -15.41 -30.13
N PHE A 100 26.06 -14.54 -29.13
CA PHE A 100 27.26 -13.73 -28.96
C PHE A 100 28.50 -14.59 -28.67
N ILE A 101 28.37 -15.62 -27.82
CA ILE A 101 29.47 -16.55 -27.52
C ILE A 101 29.84 -17.37 -28.76
N GLU A 102 28.86 -17.89 -29.50
CA GLU A 102 29.11 -18.59 -30.77
C GLU A 102 29.85 -17.70 -31.77
N LEU A 103 29.40 -16.46 -31.95
CA LEU A 103 30.04 -15.49 -32.84
C LEU A 103 31.47 -15.13 -32.40
N LYS A 104 31.70 -15.02 -31.09
CA LYS A 104 33.04 -14.82 -30.51
C LYS A 104 33.95 -16.01 -30.81
N ASN A 105 33.45 -17.23 -30.66
CA ASN A 105 34.20 -18.46 -30.96
C ASN A 105 34.52 -18.55 -32.45
N ASN A 106 33.55 -18.28 -33.32
CA ASN A 106 33.75 -18.22 -34.77
C ASN A 106 34.81 -17.19 -35.18
N LEU A 107 34.78 -16.00 -34.57
CA LEU A 107 35.79 -14.96 -34.79
C LEU A 107 37.20 -15.45 -34.39
N MET A 108 37.31 -16.11 -33.23
CA MET A 108 38.57 -16.69 -32.75
C MET A 108 39.08 -17.80 -33.66
N GLU A 109 38.21 -18.69 -34.14
CA GLU A 109 38.59 -19.74 -35.09
C GLU A 109 39.11 -19.17 -36.39
N ILE A 110 38.45 -18.16 -36.96
CA ILE A 110 38.89 -17.53 -38.21
C ILE A 110 40.20 -16.78 -38.00
N ARG A 111 40.36 -16.09 -36.87
CA ARG A 111 41.62 -15.45 -36.50
C ARG A 111 42.76 -16.47 -36.41
N ASN A 112 42.53 -17.63 -35.80
CA ASN A 112 43.52 -18.71 -35.72
C ASN A 112 43.83 -19.29 -37.10
N LYS A 113 42.81 -19.48 -37.95
CA LYS A 113 42.95 -19.93 -39.35
C LYS A 113 43.72 -18.92 -40.21
N MET A 114 43.69 -17.63 -39.89
CA MET A 114 44.52 -16.59 -40.51
C MET A 114 45.96 -16.64 -40.00
N LYS A 115 46.17 -16.70 -38.68
CA LYS A 115 47.50 -16.75 -38.06
C LYS A 115 48.35 -17.93 -38.54
N ASN A 116 47.74 -19.11 -38.67
CA ASN A 116 48.43 -20.31 -39.18
C ASN A 116 48.83 -20.23 -40.66
N LEU A 117 48.27 -19.29 -41.43
CA LEU A 117 48.68 -19.04 -42.82
C LEU A 117 49.78 -18.00 -42.93
N ASP A 118 49.74 -16.95 -42.09
CA ASP A 118 50.82 -15.96 -42.02
C ASP A 118 52.14 -16.60 -41.55
N GLU A 119 52.10 -17.55 -40.61
CA GLU A 119 53.29 -18.32 -40.21
C GLU A 119 53.85 -19.21 -41.35
N LYS A 120 53.03 -19.56 -42.35
CA LYS A 120 53.47 -20.24 -43.59
C LYS A 120 53.83 -19.26 -44.71
N ALA A 121 53.49 -17.99 -44.57
CA ALA A 121 53.63 -16.94 -45.58
C ALA A 121 54.30 -15.71 -44.94
N ASN A 122 55.55 -15.89 -44.49
CA ASN A 122 56.45 -14.88 -43.91
C ASN A 122 55.91 -13.43 -43.76
N ASP A 123 55.87 -13.02 -42.49
CA ASP A 123 55.80 -11.67 -41.93
C ASP A 123 55.86 -10.49 -42.90
N SER A 124 54.75 -9.75 -42.99
CA SER A 124 54.80 -8.28 -43.10
C SER A 124 53.40 -7.69 -42.96
N SER A 125 53.18 -6.87 -41.94
CA SER A 125 51.88 -6.32 -41.54
C SER A 125 51.56 -4.97 -42.19
N GLY A 126 50.26 -4.69 -42.35
CA GLY A 126 49.69 -3.33 -42.31
C GLY A 126 49.53 -2.58 -43.64
N HIS A 127 50.60 -2.42 -44.42
CA HIS A 127 50.57 -1.65 -45.69
C HIS A 127 50.23 -2.50 -46.93
N LYS A 128 49.88 -3.77 -46.73
CA LYS A 128 49.83 -4.80 -47.79
C LYS A 128 48.53 -4.87 -48.60
N LEU A 129 47.35 -4.63 -48.05
CA LEU A 129 46.08 -4.92 -48.75
C LEU A 129 45.95 -4.28 -50.15
N ARG A 130 46.43 -3.04 -50.36
CA ARG A 130 46.41 -2.40 -51.68
C ARG A 130 47.50 -2.97 -52.60
N LYS A 131 48.68 -3.24 -52.06
CA LYS A 131 49.82 -3.80 -52.80
C LYS A 131 49.56 -5.27 -53.20
N GLU A 132 48.94 -6.05 -52.33
CA GLU A 132 48.55 -7.44 -52.57
C GLU A 132 47.40 -7.56 -53.57
N ARG A 133 46.40 -6.66 -53.53
CA ARG A 133 45.39 -6.60 -54.61
C ARG A 133 46.02 -6.27 -55.95
N PHE A 134 46.97 -5.33 -55.98
CA PHE A 134 47.72 -4.99 -57.19
C PHE A 134 48.59 -6.16 -57.68
N ASP A 135 49.28 -6.84 -56.77
CA ASP A 135 50.09 -8.03 -57.06
C ASP A 135 49.24 -9.20 -57.55
N MET A 136 48.03 -9.39 -57.00
CA MET A 136 47.11 -10.44 -57.43
C MET A 136 46.60 -10.20 -58.87
N ILE A 137 46.25 -8.95 -59.20
CA ILE A 137 45.83 -8.55 -60.55
C ILE A 137 47.00 -8.70 -61.53
N ASN A 138 48.20 -8.27 -61.14
CA ASN A 138 49.39 -8.38 -62.00
C ASN A 138 49.83 -9.83 -62.21
N LEU A 139 49.79 -10.67 -61.18
CA LEU A 139 50.05 -12.11 -61.29
C LEU A 139 49.05 -12.78 -62.24
N ALA A 140 47.76 -12.42 -62.17
CA ALA A 140 46.75 -12.92 -63.10
C ALA A 140 47.04 -12.50 -64.55
N ARG A 141 47.30 -11.20 -64.81
CA ARG A 141 47.65 -10.72 -66.16
C ARG A 141 48.93 -11.37 -66.70
N ASN A 142 49.94 -11.54 -65.86
CA ASN A 142 51.20 -12.16 -66.25
C ASN A 142 51.03 -13.66 -66.56
N LEU A 143 50.17 -14.35 -65.83
CA LEU A 143 49.78 -15.74 -66.14
C LEU A 143 49.11 -15.83 -67.51
N ASP A 144 48.12 -14.98 -67.78
CA ASP A 144 47.43 -14.93 -69.08
C ASP A 144 48.42 -14.63 -70.22
N GLN A 145 49.40 -13.76 -69.99
CA GLN A 145 50.42 -13.43 -70.98
C GLN A 145 51.40 -14.59 -71.22
N ILE A 146 51.84 -15.28 -70.17
CA ILE A 146 52.71 -16.46 -70.30
C ILE A 146 51.97 -17.59 -71.03
N GLU A 147 50.68 -17.79 -70.74
CA GLU A 147 49.85 -18.78 -71.42
C GLU A 147 49.71 -18.48 -72.91
N LYS A 148 49.44 -17.21 -73.28
CA LYS A 148 49.45 -16.77 -74.68
C LYS A 148 50.80 -16.96 -75.34
N ASP A 149 51.89 -16.62 -74.66
CA ASP A 149 53.25 -16.77 -75.19
C ASP A 149 53.58 -18.23 -75.48
N ILE A 150 53.21 -19.16 -74.59
CA ILE A 150 53.38 -20.61 -74.78
C ILE A 150 52.56 -21.10 -75.99
N GLN A 151 51.34 -20.61 -76.18
CA GLN A 151 50.44 -21.06 -77.25
C GLN A 151 50.78 -20.47 -78.63
N THR A 152 51.32 -19.25 -78.67
CA THR A 152 51.42 -18.47 -79.92
C THR A 152 52.85 -18.26 -80.42
N LYS A 153 53.87 -18.35 -79.56
CA LYS A 153 55.27 -18.14 -79.97
C LYS A 153 55.92 -19.48 -80.33
N LYS A 154 56.77 -19.47 -81.36
CA LYS A 154 57.68 -20.60 -81.66
C LYS A 154 58.83 -20.59 -80.67
N LEU A 155 58.67 -21.33 -79.57
CA LEU A 155 59.65 -21.42 -78.49
C LEU A 155 60.55 -22.64 -78.67
N THR A 156 61.79 -22.55 -78.21
CA THR A 156 62.64 -23.75 -78.03
C THR A 156 62.16 -24.56 -76.82
N LYS A 157 62.48 -25.87 -76.78
CA LYS A 157 62.09 -26.76 -75.67
C LYS A 157 62.52 -26.23 -74.29
N ASP A 158 63.69 -25.58 -74.20
CA ASP A 158 64.19 -25.04 -72.94
C ASP A 158 63.49 -23.73 -72.54
N GLU A 159 63.11 -22.89 -73.50
CA GLU A 159 62.31 -21.69 -73.24
C GLU A 159 60.89 -22.04 -72.81
N GLU A 160 60.28 -23.02 -73.48
CA GLU A 160 58.97 -23.56 -73.11
C GLU A 160 59.01 -24.14 -71.68
N ARG A 161 60.01 -24.96 -71.35
CA ARG A 161 60.20 -25.49 -69.98
C ARG A 161 60.32 -24.38 -68.93
N LYS A 162 61.08 -23.32 -69.22
CA LYS A 162 61.24 -22.17 -68.32
C LYS A 162 59.92 -21.41 -68.14
N LEU A 163 59.18 -21.15 -69.22
CA LEU A 163 57.88 -20.46 -69.16
C LEU A 163 56.83 -21.29 -68.42
N VAL A 164 56.78 -22.60 -68.63
CA VAL A 164 55.88 -23.51 -67.91
C VAL A 164 56.21 -23.55 -66.42
N ALA A 165 57.49 -23.64 -66.05
CA ALA A 165 57.91 -23.60 -64.64
C ALA A 165 57.49 -22.28 -63.97
N ARG A 166 57.72 -21.14 -64.65
CA ARG A 166 57.33 -19.81 -64.18
C ARG A 166 55.80 -19.67 -64.07
N SER A 167 55.04 -20.19 -65.03
CA SER A 167 53.57 -20.23 -64.99
C SER A 167 53.07 -21.00 -63.77
N ARG A 168 53.63 -22.19 -63.50
CA ARG A 168 53.27 -22.99 -62.32
C ARG A 168 53.54 -22.26 -61.01
N GLU A 169 54.69 -21.59 -60.90
CA GLU A 169 55.05 -20.79 -59.72
C GLU A 169 54.11 -19.58 -59.55
N MET A 170 53.79 -18.87 -60.63
CA MET A 170 52.86 -17.74 -60.59
C MET A 170 51.44 -18.21 -60.25
N ALA A 171 51.00 -19.37 -60.75
CA ALA A 171 49.69 -19.94 -60.45
C ALA A 171 49.56 -20.34 -58.97
N THR A 172 50.58 -20.99 -58.40
CA THR A 172 50.57 -21.37 -56.98
C THR A 172 50.60 -20.12 -56.09
N ARG A 173 51.41 -19.11 -56.43
CA ARG A 173 51.45 -17.83 -55.70
C ARG A 173 50.12 -17.07 -55.78
N LEU A 174 49.53 -16.96 -56.97
CA LEU A 174 48.23 -16.33 -57.18
C LEU A 174 47.13 -17.04 -56.38
N HIS A 175 47.13 -18.37 -56.38
CA HIS A 175 46.15 -19.16 -55.66
C HIS A 175 46.26 -18.96 -54.14
N SER A 176 47.49 -18.94 -53.60
CA SER A 176 47.74 -18.66 -52.18
C SER A 176 47.24 -17.27 -51.78
N LEU A 177 47.56 -16.23 -52.57
CA LEU A 177 47.09 -14.86 -52.34
C LEU A 177 45.56 -14.76 -52.37
N LYS A 178 44.90 -15.41 -53.34
CA LYS A 178 43.42 -15.47 -53.40
C LYS A 178 42.81 -16.11 -52.15
N ARG A 179 43.42 -17.18 -51.61
CA ARG A 179 42.95 -17.83 -50.38
C ARG A 179 43.11 -16.93 -49.15
N ILE A 180 44.22 -16.20 -49.03
CA ILE A 180 44.47 -15.28 -47.92
C ILE A 180 43.42 -14.17 -47.92
N HIS A 181 43.24 -13.50 -49.08
CA HIS A 181 42.26 -12.41 -49.21
C HIS A 181 40.83 -12.85 -48.88
N LYS A 182 40.40 -14.03 -49.34
CA LYS A 182 39.07 -14.55 -49.01
C LYS A 182 38.86 -14.68 -47.50
N LYS A 183 39.87 -15.20 -46.78
CA LYS A 183 39.80 -15.36 -45.32
C LYS A 183 39.83 -14.02 -44.57
N GLU A 184 40.57 -13.04 -45.07
CA GLU A 184 40.56 -11.69 -44.51
C GLU A 184 39.19 -11.01 -44.66
N ASP A 185 38.55 -11.17 -45.82
CA ASP A 185 37.19 -10.66 -46.06
C ASP A 185 36.16 -11.37 -45.17
N ASP A 186 36.29 -12.70 -44.99
CA ASP A 186 35.47 -13.47 -44.05
C ASP A 186 35.66 -12.97 -42.59
N TYR A 187 36.91 -12.77 -42.16
CA TYR A 187 37.24 -12.23 -40.85
C TYR A 187 36.65 -10.84 -40.63
N ARG A 188 36.82 -9.94 -41.60
CA ARG A 188 36.28 -8.57 -41.53
C ARG A 188 34.76 -8.60 -41.41
N THR A 189 34.09 -9.44 -42.19
CA THR A 189 32.63 -9.59 -42.14
C THR A 189 32.15 -10.03 -40.77
N ILE A 190 32.77 -11.07 -40.20
CA ILE A 190 32.40 -11.60 -38.87
C ILE A 190 32.79 -10.64 -37.75
N SER A 191 33.90 -9.91 -37.87
CA SER A 191 34.29 -8.86 -36.92
C SER A 191 33.25 -7.75 -36.84
N ILE A 192 32.74 -7.27 -37.99
CA ILE A 192 31.69 -6.24 -38.02
C ILE A 192 30.40 -6.77 -37.37
N GLN A 193 30.03 -8.03 -37.63
CA GLN A 193 28.87 -8.66 -36.97
C GLN A 193 29.08 -8.77 -35.45
N TYR A 194 30.29 -9.15 -35.02
CA TYR A 194 30.65 -9.26 -33.61
C TYR A 194 30.51 -7.92 -32.89
N ASP A 195 31.00 -6.83 -33.48
CA ASP A 195 30.90 -5.50 -32.88
C ASP A 195 29.44 -5.04 -32.75
N LYS A 196 28.60 -5.31 -33.77
CA LYS A 196 27.16 -5.05 -33.70
C LYS A 196 26.50 -5.84 -32.57
N PHE A 197 26.80 -7.13 -32.46
CA PHE A 197 26.28 -7.98 -31.39
C PHE A 197 26.77 -7.54 -30.01
N LYS A 198 28.03 -7.14 -29.88
CA LYS A 198 28.61 -6.62 -28.63
C LYS A 198 27.85 -5.38 -28.15
N SER A 199 27.56 -4.44 -29.03
CA SER A 199 26.73 -3.26 -28.71
C SER A 199 25.31 -3.65 -28.28
N LYS A 200 24.69 -4.61 -28.96
CA LYS A 200 23.36 -5.13 -28.59
C LYS A 200 23.37 -5.76 -27.20
N ILE A 201 24.35 -6.60 -26.90
CA ILE A 201 24.52 -7.24 -25.59
C ILE A 201 24.73 -6.19 -24.49
N ASN A 202 25.60 -5.21 -24.71
CA ASN A 202 25.82 -4.12 -23.76
C ASN A 202 24.51 -3.34 -23.48
N SER A 203 23.72 -3.06 -24.52
CA SER A 203 22.39 -2.42 -24.35
C SER A 203 21.44 -3.27 -23.51
N ILE A 204 21.45 -4.60 -23.68
CA ILE A 204 20.61 -5.51 -22.87
C ILE A 204 21.04 -5.49 -21.40
N PHE A 205 22.35 -5.52 -21.13
CA PHE A 205 22.86 -5.42 -19.76
C PHE A 205 22.51 -4.07 -19.12
N GLN A 206 22.61 -2.99 -19.87
CA GLN A 206 22.22 -1.66 -19.39
C GLN A 206 20.72 -1.60 -19.05
N GLN A 207 19.85 -2.08 -19.94
CA GLN A 207 18.40 -2.16 -19.68
C GLN A 207 18.08 -3.01 -18.45
N LYS A 208 18.78 -4.14 -18.28
CA LYS A 208 18.63 -4.99 -17.10
C LYS A 208 18.99 -4.24 -15.81
N SER A 209 20.10 -3.49 -15.81
CA SER A 209 20.53 -2.69 -14.67
C SER A 209 19.50 -1.62 -14.32
N GLU A 210 19.05 -0.85 -15.32
CA GLU A 210 18.06 0.21 -15.13
C GLU A 210 16.72 -0.29 -14.57
N LEU A 211 16.26 -1.45 -15.05
CA LEU A 211 15.07 -2.11 -14.50
C LEU A 211 15.31 -2.56 -13.05
N GLY A 212 16.49 -3.12 -12.76
CA GLY A 212 16.90 -3.48 -11.41
C GLY A 212 16.86 -2.29 -10.44
N ASP A 213 17.42 -1.16 -10.84
CA ASP A 213 17.44 0.07 -10.05
C ASP A 213 16.03 0.62 -9.81
N LYS A 214 15.19 0.64 -10.86
CA LYS A 214 13.77 1.06 -10.74
C LYS A 214 13.01 0.15 -9.77
N ILE A 215 13.18 -1.17 -9.89
CA ILE A 215 12.58 -2.14 -8.96
C ILE A 215 13.07 -1.90 -7.52
N GLY A 216 14.37 -1.66 -7.33
CA GLY A 216 14.94 -1.39 -6.02
C GLY A 216 14.34 -0.13 -5.37
N LYS A 217 14.27 0.98 -6.12
CA LYS A 217 13.64 2.23 -5.67
C LYS A 217 12.17 2.02 -5.30
N LEU A 218 11.44 1.27 -6.11
CA LEU A 218 10.01 1.07 -5.94
C LEU A 218 9.70 0.15 -4.74
N LYS A 219 10.54 -0.88 -4.49
CA LYS A 219 10.50 -1.66 -3.25
C LYS A 219 10.71 -0.77 -2.01
N GLY A 220 11.75 0.07 -2.03
CA GLY A 220 12.01 0.97 -0.90
C GLY A 220 10.91 2.00 -0.67
N SER A 221 10.25 2.48 -1.74
CA SER A 221 9.05 3.31 -1.64
C SER A 221 7.87 2.53 -1.02
N LEU A 222 7.64 1.31 -1.47
CA LEU A 222 6.57 0.46 -0.97
C LEU A 222 6.73 0.15 0.52
N ASP A 223 7.96 -0.13 0.98
CA ASP A 223 8.25 -0.35 2.40
C ASP A 223 7.93 0.88 3.25
N LYS A 224 8.27 2.08 2.76
CA LYS A 224 7.90 3.35 3.43
C LYS A 224 6.39 3.53 3.52
N LEU A 225 5.65 3.24 2.45
CA LEU A 225 4.20 3.34 2.44
C LEU A 225 3.53 2.31 3.35
N LEU A 226 4.07 1.09 3.43
CA LEU A 226 3.58 0.06 4.34
C LEU A 226 3.75 0.48 5.80
N ASN A 227 4.92 1.05 6.14
CA ASN A 227 5.17 1.60 7.47
C ASN A 227 4.26 2.78 7.78
N LEU A 228 4.09 3.71 6.83
CA LEU A 228 3.15 4.84 6.96
C LEU A 228 1.71 4.34 7.17
N ARG A 229 1.29 3.30 6.45
CA ARG A 229 -0.05 2.73 6.62
C ARG A 229 -0.23 2.17 8.03
N GLU A 230 0.78 1.49 8.58
CA GLU A 230 0.71 0.97 9.95
C GLU A 230 0.64 2.10 10.98
N SER A 231 1.48 3.14 10.84
CA SER A 231 1.46 4.28 11.74
C SER A 231 0.11 5.01 11.71
N LEU A 232 -0.49 5.19 10.53
CA LEU A 232 -1.83 5.77 10.38
C LEU A 232 -2.91 4.92 11.06
N TYR A 233 -2.79 3.58 11.02
CA TYR A 233 -3.74 2.71 11.74
C TYR A 233 -3.60 2.83 13.25
N GLU A 234 -2.37 2.92 13.78
CA GLU A 234 -2.13 3.16 15.20
C GLU A 234 -2.66 4.52 15.65
N GLU A 235 -2.38 5.58 14.90
CA GLU A 235 -2.89 6.93 15.15
C GLU A 235 -4.41 6.96 15.16
N ARG A 236 -5.05 6.27 14.20
CA ARG A 236 -6.51 6.14 14.17
C ARG A 236 -7.06 5.40 15.38
N ARG A 237 -6.39 4.33 15.84
CA ARG A 237 -6.80 3.61 17.06
C ARG A 237 -6.72 4.52 18.29
N LYS A 238 -5.65 5.32 18.41
CA LYS A 238 -5.48 6.31 19.49
C LYS A 238 -6.57 7.39 19.42
N ALA A 239 -6.78 8.01 18.26
CA ALA A 239 -7.82 9.01 18.06
C ALA A 239 -9.23 8.49 18.38
N ARG A 240 -9.55 7.24 18.01
CA ARG A 240 -10.81 6.59 18.40
C ARG A 240 -10.92 6.27 19.89
N SER A 241 -9.81 6.07 20.59
CA SER A 241 -9.81 5.91 22.03
C SER A 241 -10.09 7.24 22.72
N GLU A 242 -9.39 8.30 22.31
CA GLU A 242 -9.60 9.68 22.78
C GLU A 242 -11.05 10.12 22.56
N LEU A 243 -11.60 9.87 21.36
CA LEU A 243 -12.99 10.18 21.03
C LEU A 243 -13.98 9.48 21.96
N ARG A 244 -13.82 8.17 22.19
CA ARG A 244 -14.69 7.41 23.11
C ARG A 244 -14.59 7.89 24.55
N GLU A 245 -13.41 8.32 24.97
CA GLU A 245 -13.22 8.91 26.30
C GLU A 245 -13.95 10.25 26.43
N ALA A 246 -13.87 11.11 25.41
CA ALA A 246 -14.60 12.37 25.35
C ALA A 246 -16.12 12.14 25.34
N GLU A 247 -16.62 11.16 24.57
CA GLU A 247 -18.03 10.75 24.55
C GLU A 247 -18.51 10.28 25.93
N ALA A 248 -17.73 9.44 26.62
CA ALA A 248 -18.07 8.98 27.96
C ALA A 248 -18.10 10.13 28.98
N LYS A 249 -17.12 11.05 28.93
CA LYS A 249 -17.12 12.27 29.76
C LYS A 249 -18.36 13.13 29.48
N LEU A 250 -18.74 13.28 28.22
CA LEU A 250 -19.91 14.04 27.81
C LEU A 250 -21.20 13.42 28.36
N GLU A 251 -21.34 12.10 28.30
CA GLU A 251 -22.48 11.36 28.87
C GLU A 251 -22.59 11.55 30.39
N MET A 252 -21.47 11.48 31.10
CA MET A 252 -21.43 11.74 32.55
C MET A 252 -21.86 13.17 32.88
N VAL A 253 -21.36 14.17 32.14
CA VAL A 253 -21.73 15.58 32.33
C VAL A 253 -23.21 15.81 32.03
N ASN A 254 -23.74 15.20 30.97
CA ASN A 254 -25.17 15.25 30.65
C ASN A 254 -26.02 14.66 31.79
N THR A 255 -25.60 13.52 32.35
CA THR A 255 -26.28 12.89 33.48
C THR A 255 -26.28 13.81 34.72
N GLN A 256 -25.15 14.44 35.02
CA GLN A 256 -25.04 15.39 36.13
C GLN A 256 -25.91 16.64 35.91
N LEU A 257 -25.91 17.20 34.70
CA LEU A 257 -26.77 18.34 34.33
C LEU A 257 -28.25 18.00 34.50
N ASN A 258 -28.69 16.86 33.96
CA ASN A 258 -30.07 16.38 34.09
C ASN A 258 -30.46 16.18 35.57
N ALA A 259 -29.55 15.66 36.40
CA ALA A 259 -29.78 15.49 37.83
C ALA A 259 -29.88 16.83 38.60
N ILE A 260 -29.16 17.86 38.16
CA ILE A 260 -29.26 19.22 38.72
C ILE A 260 -30.59 19.85 38.31
N GLU A 261 -30.96 19.75 37.03
CA GLU A 261 -32.25 20.24 36.52
C GLU A 261 -33.44 19.58 37.22
N TYR A 262 -33.39 18.26 37.40
CA TYR A 262 -34.42 17.52 38.14
C TYR A 262 -34.55 17.99 39.59
N ARG A 263 -33.42 18.23 40.28
CA ARG A 263 -33.42 18.81 41.64
C ARG A 263 -34.01 20.21 41.66
N ARG A 264 -33.67 21.06 40.68
CA ARG A 264 -34.20 22.42 40.54
C ARG A 264 -35.72 22.41 40.29
N ALA A 265 -36.21 21.55 39.41
CA ALA A 265 -37.63 21.39 39.12
C ALA A 265 -38.43 20.93 40.34
N ARG A 266 -37.89 19.96 41.12
CA ARG A 266 -38.49 19.58 42.41
C ARG A 266 -38.53 20.75 43.40
N GLN A 267 -37.42 21.46 43.60
CA GLN A 267 -37.36 22.61 44.52
C GLN A 267 -38.32 23.74 44.12
N ALA A 268 -38.45 24.04 42.82
CA ALA A 268 -39.41 25.02 42.31
C ALA A 268 -40.87 24.58 42.58
N SER A 269 -41.16 23.28 42.47
CA SER A 269 -42.47 22.71 42.76
C SER A 269 -42.83 22.77 44.26
N PHE A 270 -41.85 22.59 45.16
CA PHE A 270 -42.06 22.76 46.61
C PHE A 270 -42.29 24.22 47.01
N ARG A 271 -41.60 25.19 46.37
CA ARG A 271 -41.84 26.63 46.61
C ARG A 271 -43.25 27.05 46.22
N LYS A 272 -43.78 26.57 45.08
CA LYS A 272 -45.16 26.88 44.64
C LYS A 272 -46.26 26.32 45.57
N ARG A 273 -46.01 25.24 46.31
CA ARG A 273 -46.98 24.66 47.27
C ARG A 273 -46.97 25.32 48.65
N SER A 274 -45.92 26.08 49.00
CA SER A 274 -45.81 26.71 50.33
C SER A 274 -46.63 28.01 50.48
N GLY A 275 -47.17 28.56 49.38
CA GLY A 275 -48.01 29.76 49.41
C GLY A 275 -49.52 29.52 49.61
N ASN A 276 -50.01 28.28 49.57
CA ASN A 276 -51.42 27.96 49.74
C ASN A 276 -51.62 27.02 50.95
N VAL A 277 -51.63 27.60 52.15
CA VAL A 277 -52.00 26.91 53.40
C VAL A 277 -53.49 27.12 53.74
N GLY A 278 -54.31 27.54 52.75
CA GLY A 278 -55.75 27.79 52.94
C GLY A 278 -56.71 26.63 52.65
N ASP A 279 -56.34 25.64 51.80
CA ASP A 279 -57.35 24.73 51.20
C ASP A 279 -56.95 23.24 51.26
N LYS A 280 -56.72 22.74 52.47
CA LYS A 280 -56.21 21.36 52.68
C LYS A 280 -57.27 20.28 52.92
N ARG A 281 -58.57 20.61 52.90
CA ARG A 281 -59.62 19.59 53.14
C ARG A 281 -60.33 19.11 51.87
N ASP A 282 -60.51 19.95 50.85
CA ASP A 282 -61.33 19.56 49.69
C ASP A 282 -60.53 18.86 48.58
N PHE A 283 -59.26 19.22 48.36
CA PHE A 283 -58.39 18.59 47.35
C PHE A 283 -58.07 17.10 47.60
N LYS A 284 -58.18 16.63 48.84
CA LYS A 284 -57.84 15.24 49.19
C LYS A 284 -58.91 14.25 48.76
N TYR A 285 -60.17 14.68 48.72
CA TYR A 285 -61.29 13.86 48.24
C TYR A 285 -61.33 13.81 46.71
N GLU A 286 -61.13 14.95 46.04
CA GLU A 286 -61.18 15.03 44.58
C GLU A 286 -60.00 14.30 43.90
N SER A 287 -58.78 14.45 44.43
CA SER A 287 -57.61 13.70 43.93
C SER A 287 -57.70 12.19 44.17
N SER A 288 -58.48 11.75 45.17
CA SER A 288 -58.69 10.32 45.45
C SER A 288 -59.73 9.73 44.51
N GLN A 289 -60.82 10.45 44.24
CA GLN A 289 -61.82 10.05 43.24
C GLN A 289 -61.23 10.02 41.83
N GLU A 290 -60.40 10.99 41.47
CA GLU A 290 -59.78 11.06 40.14
C GLU A 290 -58.69 9.99 39.93
N ARG A 291 -58.02 9.54 41.01
CA ARG A 291 -57.15 8.34 40.94
C ARG A 291 -57.95 7.07 40.74
N VAL A 292 -59.04 6.89 41.48
CA VAL A 292 -59.92 5.72 41.34
C VAL A 292 -60.53 5.69 39.93
N LYS A 293 -60.93 6.84 39.39
CA LYS A 293 -61.43 6.96 38.02
C LYS A 293 -60.37 6.58 36.97
N ARG A 294 -59.14 7.11 37.09
CA ARG A 294 -58.03 6.76 36.20
C ARG A 294 -57.61 5.28 36.29
N ILE A 295 -57.65 4.69 37.48
CA ILE A 295 -57.38 3.25 37.66
C ILE A 295 -58.48 2.42 36.98
N LYS A 296 -59.74 2.82 37.12
CA LYS A 296 -60.86 2.15 36.44
C LYS A 296 -60.78 2.27 34.92
N GLU A 297 -60.48 3.47 34.40
CA GLU A 297 -60.29 3.71 32.97
C GLU A 297 -59.11 2.90 32.40
N ASN A 298 -57.98 2.83 33.12
CA ASN A 298 -56.84 1.99 32.70
C ASN A 298 -57.17 0.49 32.73
N LEU A 299 -57.97 0.04 33.71
CA LEU A 299 -58.42 -1.35 33.77
C LEU A 299 -59.38 -1.69 32.62
N GLU A 300 -60.27 -0.77 32.25
CA GLU A 300 -61.15 -0.90 31.09
C GLU A 300 -60.37 -0.93 29.76
N LEU A 301 -59.34 -0.09 29.62
CA LEU A 301 -58.43 -0.12 28.47
C LEU A 301 -57.64 -1.43 28.38
N LEU A 302 -57.19 -1.95 29.52
CA LEU A 302 -56.50 -3.24 29.58
C LEU A 302 -57.44 -4.39 29.19
N ASN A 303 -58.67 -4.39 29.70
CA ASN A 303 -59.67 -5.41 29.41
C ASN A 303 -60.09 -5.39 27.93
N THR A 304 -60.29 -4.22 27.35
CA THR A 304 -60.62 -4.08 25.92
C THR A 304 -59.46 -4.54 25.02
N ALA A 305 -58.21 -4.27 25.39
CA ALA A 305 -57.04 -4.78 24.69
C ALA A 305 -56.93 -6.32 24.80
N LYS A 306 -57.22 -6.89 25.97
CA LYS A 306 -57.24 -8.35 26.19
C LYS A 306 -58.35 -9.03 25.38
N GLU A 307 -59.54 -8.45 25.34
CA GLU A 307 -60.67 -8.96 24.54
C GLU A 307 -60.40 -8.91 23.03
N ALA A 308 -59.78 -7.82 22.54
CA ALA A 308 -59.37 -7.70 21.15
C ALA A 308 -58.33 -8.76 20.77
N ALA A 309 -57.36 -9.03 21.65
CA ALA A 309 -56.38 -10.09 21.47
C ALA A 309 -57.03 -11.49 21.47
N LEU A 310 -57.96 -11.77 22.38
CA LEU A 310 -58.71 -13.04 22.42
C LEU A 310 -59.55 -13.25 21.16
N LYS A 311 -60.20 -12.20 20.65
CA LYS A 311 -60.99 -12.26 19.40
C LYS A 311 -60.10 -12.49 18.18
N LYS A 312 -58.88 -11.93 18.19
CA LYS A 312 -57.87 -12.16 17.15
C LYS A 312 -57.40 -13.62 17.16
N MET A 313 -57.18 -14.18 18.35
CA MET A 313 -56.86 -15.60 18.55
C MET A 313 -58.00 -16.52 18.05
N SER A 314 -59.25 -16.24 18.43
CA SER A 314 -60.41 -17.05 18.01
C SER A 314 -60.67 -16.97 16.50
N SER A 315 -60.25 -15.88 15.84
CA SER A 315 -60.30 -15.73 14.38
C SER A 315 -59.15 -16.43 13.64
N GLY A 316 -58.24 -17.11 14.35
CA GLY A 316 -57.10 -17.84 13.76
C GLY A 316 -55.97 -16.95 13.26
N ARG A 317 -55.96 -15.66 13.60
CA ARG A 317 -54.88 -14.72 13.22
C ARG A 317 -53.74 -14.79 14.23
N LYS A 318 -52.50 -14.71 13.72
CA LYS A 318 -51.28 -14.72 14.56
C LYS A 318 -51.29 -13.54 15.54
N LEU A 319 -51.03 -13.82 16.82
CA LEU A 319 -50.86 -12.83 17.87
C LEU A 319 -49.43 -12.29 17.88
N THR A 320 -49.28 -11.01 18.24
CA THR A 320 -47.98 -10.41 18.55
C THR A 320 -47.53 -10.80 19.97
N PHE A 321 -46.25 -10.62 20.26
CA PHE A 321 -45.68 -10.98 21.57
C PHE A 321 -46.36 -10.22 22.73
N GLU A 322 -46.71 -8.95 22.54
CA GLU A 322 -47.44 -8.17 23.55
C GLU A 322 -48.89 -8.62 23.73
N GLU A 323 -49.58 -9.00 22.65
CA GLU A 323 -50.94 -9.57 22.70
C GLU A 323 -50.96 -10.94 23.40
N MET A 324 -49.94 -11.79 23.17
CA MET A 324 -49.80 -13.05 23.91
C MET A 324 -49.52 -12.82 25.39
N LYS A 325 -48.68 -11.83 25.72
CA LYS A 325 -48.42 -11.45 27.12
C LYS A 325 -49.67 -10.91 27.81
N LEU A 326 -50.55 -10.20 27.11
CA LEU A 326 -51.84 -9.71 27.64
C LEU A 326 -52.84 -10.83 27.94
N ILE A 327 -52.82 -11.91 27.15
CA ILE A 327 -53.73 -13.06 27.35
C ILE A 327 -53.19 -14.00 28.43
N TYR A 328 -51.91 -14.39 28.34
CA TYR A 328 -51.31 -15.47 29.12
C TYR A 328 -50.37 -15.00 30.25
N GLY A 329 -50.04 -13.71 30.31
CA GLY A 329 -49.06 -13.18 31.27
C GLY A 329 -49.48 -13.26 32.74
N ASP A 330 -50.79 -13.39 33.02
CA ASP A 330 -51.31 -13.53 34.39
C ASP A 330 -51.33 -15.00 34.88
N GLU A 331 -51.22 -15.99 33.99
CA GLU A 331 -51.19 -17.42 34.38
C GLU A 331 -49.79 -17.90 34.84
N LEU A 332 -48.75 -17.07 34.68
CA LEU A 332 -47.37 -17.36 35.09
C LEU A 332 -47.02 -16.89 36.52
N LEU A 333 -47.99 -16.40 37.29
CA LEU A 333 -47.80 -15.92 38.67
C LEU A 333 -48.55 -16.75 39.73
N HIS A 334 -49.13 -17.89 39.36
CA HIS A 334 -49.65 -18.89 40.29
C HIS A 334 -49.04 -20.28 40.01
N GLU A 335 -47.76 -20.42 40.35
CA GLU A 335 -47.16 -21.66 40.87
C GLU A 335 -46.30 -21.34 42.09
#